data_AF-D3AR05-F1
#
_entry.id   AF-D3AR05-F1
#
_cell.length_a   1.000
_cell.length_b   1.000
_cell.length_c   1.000
_cell.angle_alpha   90.00
_cell.angle_beta   90.00
_cell.angle_gamma   90.00
#
_symmetry.space_group_name_H-M   'P 1'
#
loop_
_entity.id
_entity.type
_entity.pdbx_description
1 polymer ?
#
loop_
_entity_poly.entity_id
_entity_poly.type
_entity_poly.pdbx_seq_one_letter_code
_entity_poly.pdbx_strand_id
1 'polypeptide(L)' 'MEKTDIKSLNLEELTAFITASGEKAFRAKQLYEWMHKKLAPGYEEMTNLPKALKERLKETCE' A
#
# COMPACT_ATOMS: atom_id res chain seq x y z
N MET A 1 -6.44 1.17 18.03
CA MET A 1 -5.38 1.64 17.13
C MET A 1 -6.06 2.08 15.87
N GLU A 2 -6.03 3.37 15.55
CA GLU A 2 -6.48 3.88 14.25
C GLU A 2 -5.66 3.20 13.16
N LYS A 3 -6.35 2.57 12.20
CA LYS A 3 -5.70 2.06 10.99
C LYS A 3 -5.48 3.24 10.06
N THR A 4 -4.37 3.22 9.32
CA THR A 4 -4.13 4.25 8.31
C THR A 4 -5.06 3.98 7.12
N ASP A 5 -5.90 4.96 6.77
CA ASP A 5 -6.64 4.93 5.50
C ASP A 5 -5.65 5.15 4.34
N ILE A 6 -5.06 4.05 3.89
CA ILE A 6 -3.98 4.07 2.89
C ILE A 6 -4.49 4.44 1.50
N LYS A 7 -5.79 4.29 1.25
CA LYS A 7 -6.43 4.61 -0.04
C LYS A 7 -6.68 6.11 -0.20
N SER A 8 -6.76 6.85 0.90
CA SER A 8 -6.88 8.31 0.87
C SER A 8 -5.55 9.03 0.66
N LEU A 9 -4.42 8.34 0.78
CA LEU A 9 -3.10 8.92 0.59
C LEU A 9 -2.82 9.22 -0.89
N ASN A 10 -2.30 10.41 -1.17
CA ASN A 10 -1.72 10.69 -2.47
C ASN A 10 -0.39 9.91 -2.66
N LEU A 11 0.18 9.95 -3.87
CA LEU A 11 1.40 9.20 -4.17
C LEU A 11 2.59 9.60 -3.29
N GLU A 12 2.73 10.87 -2.94
CA GLU A 12 3.84 11.37 -2.10
C GLU A 12 3.68 10.89 -0.67
N GLU A 13 2.49 11.01 -0.10
CA GLU A 13 2.14 10.53 1.25
C GLU A 13 2.30 9.01 1.36
N LEU A 14 1.80 8.27 0.36
CA LEU A 14 1.97 6.83 0.29
C LEU A 14 3.45 6.43 0.17
N THR A 15 4.24 7.21 -0.57
CA THR A 15 5.69 6.98 -0.67
C THR A 15 6.36 7.16 0.68
N ALA A 16 6.06 8.24 1.40
CA ALA A 16 6.58 8.49 2.74
C ALA A 16 6.16 7.39 3.73
N PHE A 17 4.89 6.96 3.69
CA PHE A 17 4.37 5.89 4.54
C PHE A 17 5.11 4.56 4.32
N ILE A 18 5.32 4.19 3.06
CA ILE A 18 5.99 2.95 2.67
C ILE A 18 7.47 2.98 3.03
N THR A 19 8.17 4.09 2.77
CA THR A 19 9.60 4.21 3.10
C THR A 19 9.86 4.29 4.61
N ALA A 20 9.00 4.97 5.37
CA ALA A 20 9.05 4.98 6.84
C ALA A 20 8.89 3.58 7.43
N SER A 21 8.20 2.70 6.71
CA SER A 21 8.01 1.30 7.09
C SER A 21 9.14 0.36 6.58
N GLY A 22 10.25 0.91 6.09
CA GLY A 22 11.43 0.15 5.63
C GLY A 22 11.31 -0.46 4.22
N GLU A 23 10.25 -0.15 3.48
CA GLU A 23 10.06 -0.63 2.12
C GLU A 23 10.62 0.34 1.08
N LYS A 24 10.90 -0.16 -0.13
CA LYS A 24 11.43 0.67 -1.22
C LYS A 24 10.35 1.60 -1.78
N ALA A 25 10.71 2.84 -2.11
CA ALA A 25 9.78 3.85 -2.64
C ALA A 25 8.95 3.38 -3.85
N PHE A 26 9.50 2.54 -4.73
CA PHE A 26 8.75 2.01 -5.88
C PHE A 26 7.54 1.15 -5.47
N ARG A 27 7.52 0.58 -4.26
CA ARG A 27 6.37 -0.18 -3.73
C ARG A 27 5.15 0.71 -3.55
N ALA A 28 5.34 1.98 -3.20
CA ALA A 28 4.26 2.95 -3.12
C ALA A 28 3.61 3.17 -4.49
N LYS A 29 4.41 3.31 -5.55
CA LYS A 29 3.89 3.42 -6.91
C LYS A 29 3.06 2.19 -7.31
N GLN A 30 3.54 0.99 -7.00
CA GLN A 30 2.79 -0.25 -7.28
C GLN A 30 1.46 -0.29 -6.54
N LEU A 31 1.45 0.03 -5.24
CA LEU A 31 0.24 0.14 -4.44
C LEU A 31 -0.74 1.16 -5.02
N TYR A 32 -0.25 2.36 -5.33
CA TYR A 32 -1.05 3.44 -5.91
C TYR A 32 -1.71 2.99 -7.22
N GLU A 33 -0.97 2.32 -8.10
CA GLU A 33 -1.53 1.80 -9.36
C GLU A 33 -2.61 0.75 -9.12
N TRP A 34 -2.45 -0.14 -8.14
CA TRP A 34 -3.48 -1.12 -7.81
C TRP A 34 -4.73 -0.49 -7.21
N MET A 35 -4.58 0.48 -6.30
CA MET A 35 -5.70 1.12 -5.62
C MET A 35 -6.46 2.09 -6.54
N HIS A 36 -5.75 2.97 -7.27
CA HIS A 36 -6.37 4.07 -8.00
C HIS A 36 -6.56 3.84 -9.49
N LYS A 37 -5.72 3.01 -10.13
CA LYS A 37 -5.86 2.72 -11.57
C LYS A 37 -6.61 1.42 -11.82
N LYS A 38 -6.22 0.36 -11.11
CA LYS A 38 -6.81 -0.98 -11.29
C LYS A 38 -8.03 -1.22 -10.40
N LEU A 39 -8.29 -0.34 -9.43
CA LEU A 39 -9.41 -0.45 -8.50
C LEU A 39 -9.49 -1.83 -7.84
N ALA A 40 -8.33 -2.35 -7.42
CA ALA A 40 -8.27 -3.68 -6.81
C ALA A 40 -9.16 -3.73 -5.56
N PRO A 41 -10.01 -4.76 -5.41
CA PRO A 41 -10.90 -4.91 -4.27
C PRO A 41 -10.14 -5.20 -2.96
N GLY A 42 -8.87 -5.60 -3.04
CA GLY A 42 -8.03 -5.86 -1.88
C GLY A 42 -6.58 -6.17 -2.24
N TYR A 43 -5.76 -6.38 -1.21
CA TYR A 43 -4.33 -6.63 -1.39
C TYR A 43 -4.03 -7.96 -2.08
N GLU A 44 -4.93 -8.96 -2.01
CA GLU A 44 -4.71 -10.29 -2.58
C GLU A 44 -4.47 -10.25 -4.10
N GLU A 45 -5.18 -9.36 -4.80
CA GLU A 45 -5.05 -9.13 -6.25
C GLU A 45 -3.71 -8.48 -6.64
N MET A 46 -2.98 -7.91 -5.68
CA MET A 46 -1.71 -7.24 -5.92
C MET A 46 -0.57 -8.26 -6.04
N THR A 47 -0.52 -8.96 -7.18
CA THR A 47 0.39 -10.09 -7.44
C THR A 47 1.86 -9.71 -7.52
N ASN A 48 2.17 -8.45 -7.78
CA ASN A 48 3.54 -7.93 -7.85
C ASN A 48 4.06 -7.36 -6.52
N LEU A 49 3.29 -7.47 -5.44
CA LEU A 49 3.69 -7.11 -4.08
C LEU A 49 4.08 -8.36 -3.27
N PRO A 50 5.15 -8.29 -2.45
CA PRO A 50 5.54 -9.40 -1.58
C PRO A 50 4.43 -9.76 -0.61
N LYS A 51 4.32 -11.05 -0.26
CA LYS A 51 3.32 -11.53 0.71
C LYS A 51 3.43 -10.80 2.05
N ALA A 52 4.64 -10.66 2.59
CA ALA A 52 4.90 -9.98 3.86
C ALA A 52 4.41 -8.52 3.87
N LEU A 53 4.56 -7.79 2.75
CA LEU A 53 4.06 -6.43 2.64
C LEU A 53 2.53 -6.39 2.69
N LYS A 54 1.86 -7.30 1.98
CA LYS A 54 0.39 -7.39 1.97
C LYS A 54 -0.17 -7.71 3.35
N GLU A 55 0.47 -8.63 4.07
CA GLU A 55 0.08 -9.00 5.44
C GLU A 55 0.21 -7.81 6.38
N ARG A 56 1.35 -7.11 6.35
CA ARG A 56 1.56 -5.90 7.16
C ARG A 56 0.50 -4.83 6.88
N LEU A 57 0.23 -4.53 5.61
CA LEU A 57 -0.78 -3.54 5.22
C LEU A 57 -2.18 -3.93 5.69
N LYS A 58 -2.54 -5.22 5.65
CA LYS A 58 -3.83 -5.71 6.14
C LYS A 58 -3.99 -5.52 7.66
N GLU A 59 -2.89 -5.58 8.41
CA GLU A 59 -2.89 -5.38 9.86
C GLU A 59 -2.91 -3.89 10.23
N THR A 60 -2.17 -3.05 9.52
CA THR A 60 -1.96 -1.63 9.89
C THR A 60 -2.82 -0.63 9.14
N CYS A 61 -3.43 -1.02 8.02
CA CYS A 61 -4.17 -0.13 7.12
C CYS A 61 -5.61 -0.62 6.86
N GLU A 62 -6.45 0.31 6.43
CA GLU A 62 -7.84 0.06 5.94
C GLU A 62 -8.02 0.46 4.47
#